data_AF-A0A940PH91-F1
#
_entry.id   AF-A0A940PH91-F1
#
_cell.length_a   1.000
_cell.length_b   1.000
_cell.length_c   1.000
_cell.angle_alpha   90.00
_cell.angle_beta   90.00
_cell.angle_gamma   90.00
#
_symmetry.space_group_name_H-M   'P 1'
#
loop_
_entity.id
_entity.type
_entity.pdbx_description
1 polymer ?
#
loop_
_entity_poly.entity_id
_entity_poly.type
_entity_poly.pdbx_seq_one_letter_code
_entity_poly.pdbx_strand_id
1 'polypeptide(L)'
;MGYTIGYDIVLLDSEIETINNEINKTMDEYEEVLDNYLSSLQRIVNSAVKGGRVSTNLATYLETAKTLKEVVKDFSATTQRETEAFLADFDEADADFY
;
A
#
# COMPACT_ATOMS: atom_id res chain seq x y z
N MET A 1 25.61 31.01 19.61
CA MET A 1 24.93 29.76 19.99
C MET A 1 25.09 28.83 18.81
N GLY A 2 26.00 27.86 18.90
CA GLY A 2 26.18 26.86 17.85
C GLY A 2 25.08 25.81 18.03
N TYR A 3 24.28 25.59 16.99
CA TYR A 3 23.41 24.44 16.94
C TYR A 3 24.29 23.23 16.67
N THR A 4 24.44 22.37 17.67
CA THR A 4 24.99 21.03 17.47
C THR A 4 23.92 20.26 16.71
N ILE A 5 24.06 20.16 15.39
CA ILE A 5 23.27 19.24 14.59
C ILE A 5 23.71 17.85 15.06
N GLY A 6 22.87 17.21 15.87
CA GLY A 6 23.08 15.83 16.28
C GLY A 6 23.00 14.96 15.04
N TYR A 7 24.11 14.37 14.64
CA TYR A 7 24.24 13.32 13.62
C TYR A 7 23.57 12.01 14.09
N ASP A 8 22.33 12.05 14.57
CA ASP A 8 21.67 10.86 15.13
C ASP A 8 20.97 10.00 14.08
N ILE A 9 20.92 10.43 12.82
CA ILE A 9 20.37 9.65 11.71
C ILE A 9 21.26 9.89 10.49
N VAL A 10 22.35 9.14 10.36
CA VAL A 10 23.00 8.91 9.06
C VAL A 10 22.30 7.69 8.48
N LEU A 11 21.17 7.90 7.81
CA LEU A 11 20.59 6.87 6.95
C LEU A 11 21.37 6.91 5.64
N LEU A 12 21.95 5.78 5.25
CA LEU A 12 22.58 5.68 3.93
C LEU A 12 21.48 5.58 2.87
N ASP A 13 21.64 6.23 1.70
CA ASP A 13 20.66 6.17 0.60
C ASP A 13 20.21 4.73 0.30
N SER A 14 21.16 3.79 0.34
CA SER A 14 20.90 2.36 0.14
C SER A 14 19.93 1.74 1.15
N GLU A 15 19.90 2.25 2.38
CA GLU A 15 18.97 1.80 3.43
C GLU A 15 17.56 2.35 3.18
N ILE A 16 17.45 3.61 2.73
CA ILE A 16 16.17 4.23 2.40
C ILE A 16 15.57 3.58 1.14
N GLU A 17 16.38 3.32 0.12
CA GLU A 17 15.98 2.56 -1.08
C GLU A 17 15.51 1.15 -0.73
N THR A 18 16.21 0.46 0.19
CA THR A 18 15.82 -0.88 0.65
C THR A 18 14.45 -0.85 1.31
N ILE A 19 14.23 0.09 2.23
CA ILE A 19 12.93 0.25 2.92
C ILE A 19 11.82 0.56 1.92
N ASN A 20 12.05 1.45 0.94
CA ASN A 20 11.07 1.76 -0.09
C ASN A 20 10.71 0.52 -0.93
N ASN A 21 11.70 -0.27 -1.33
CA ASN A 21 11.48 -1.52 -2.07
C ASN A 21 10.68 -2.54 -1.25
N GLU A 22 10.93 -2.67 0.06
CA GLU A 22 10.17 -3.55 0.95
C GLU A 22 8.72 -3.10 1.11
N ILE A 23 8.49 -1.78 1.23
CA ILE A 23 7.14 -1.20 1.30
C ILE A 23 6.38 -1.49 0.01
N ASN A 24 6.96 -1.19 -1.16
CA ASN A 24 6.33 -1.41 -2.45
C ASN A 24 5.99 -2.89 -2.67
N LYS A 25 6.93 -3.78 -2.38
CA LYS A 25 6.71 -5.23 -2.46
C LYS A 25 5.56 -5.68 -1.56
N THR A 26 5.49 -5.15 -0.33
CA THR A 26 4.41 -5.48 0.61
C THR A 26 3.05 -5.03 0.08
N MET A 27 2.98 -3.84 -0.53
CA MET A 27 1.75 -3.34 -1.14
C MET A 27 1.30 -4.19 -2.33
N ASP A 28 2.23 -4.56 -3.21
CA ASP A 28 1.95 -5.45 -4.35
C ASP A 28 1.38 -6.80 -3.88
N GLU A 29 1.98 -7.40 -2.83
CA GLU A 29 1.50 -8.64 -2.23
C GLU A 29 0.08 -8.50 -1.66
N TYR A 30 -0.23 -7.37 -1.00
CA TYR A 30 -1.57 -7.12 -0.48
C TYR A 30 -2.62 -6.95 -1.59
N GLU A 31 -2.29 -6.23 -2.65
CA GLU A 31 -3.16 -6.06 -3.81
C GLU A 31 -3.44 -7.41 -4.49
N GLU A 32 -2.41 -8.25 -4.66
CA GLU A 32 -2.56 -9.59 -5.24
C GLU A 32 -3.47 -10.50 -4.39
N VAL A 33 -3.29 -10.52 -3.07
CA VAL A 33 -4.12 -11.31 -2.16
C VAL A 33 -5.58 -10.87 -2.23
N LEU A 34 -5.85 -9.57 -2.28
CA LEU A 34 -7.20 -9.03 -2.42
C LEU A 34 -7.84 -9.41 -3.77
N ASP A 35 -7.06 -9.40 -4.85
CA ASP A 35 -7.55 -9.82 -6.16
C ASP A 35 -7.91 -11.29 -6.22
N ASN A 36 -7.06 -12.14 -5.65
CA ASN A 36 -7.33 -13.57 -5.53
C ASN A 36 -8.57 -13.84 -4.66
N TYR A 37 -8.74 -13.07 -3.57
CA TYR A 37 -9.90 -13.16 -2.71
C TYR A 37 -11.20 -12.76 -3.44
N LEU A 38 -11.19 -11.61 -4.12
CA LEU A 38 -12.33 -11.12 -4.89
C LEU A 38 -12.72 -12.06 -6.02
N SER A 39 -11.75 -12.61 -6.75
CA SER A 39 -11.97 -13.60 -7.79
C SER A 39 -12.66 -14.86 -7.24
N SER A 40 -12.19 -15.35 -6.09
CA SER A 40 -12.79 -16.51 -5.40
C SER A 40 -14.21 -16.20 -4.94
N LEU A 41 -14.43 -15.02 -4.36
CA LEU A 41 -15.73 -14.58 -3.88
C LEU A 41 -16.74 -14.42 -5.02
N GLN A 42 -16.32 -13.82 -6.14
CA GLN A 42 -17.11 -13.67 -7.35
C GLN A 42 -17.53 -15.03 -7.91
N ARG A 43 -16.62 -16.02 -7.92
CA ARG A 43 -16.94 -17.39 -8.32
C ARG A 43 -18.01 -18.02 -7.41
N ILE A 44 -17.90 -17.83 -6.10
CA ILE A 44 -18.89 -18.33 -5.12
C ILE A 44 -20.25 -17.68 -5.35
N VAL A 45 -20.30 -16.34 -5.48
CA VAL A 45 -21.53 -15.59 -5.77
C VAL A 45 -22.21 -16.12 -7.02
N ASN A 46 -21.43 -16.35 -8.09
CA ASN A 46 -21.96 -16.79 -9.38
C ASN A 46 -22.41 -18.27 -9.38
N SER A 47 -21.81 -19.11 -8.53
CA SER A 47 -21.97 -20.58 -8.60
C SER A 47 -22.84 -21.18 -7.49
N ALA A 48 -22.78 -20.63 -6.27
CA ALA A 48 -23.27 -21.31 -5.08
C ALA A 48 -24.70 -20.94 -4.69
N VAL A 49 -25.17 -19.71 -4.96
CA VAL A 49 -26.47 -19.24 -4.43
C VAL A 49 -27.24 -18.41 -5.45
N LYS A 50 -28.23 -19.04 -6.12
CA LYS A 50 -29.05 -18.42 -7.18
C LYS A 50 -30.22 -17.53 -6.69
N GLY A 51 -30.43 -17.42 -5.37
CA GLY A 51 -31.49 -16.58 -4.83
C GLY A 51 -31.66 -16.66 -3.31
N GLY A 52 -32.54 -15.81 -2.78
CA GLY A 52 -32.81 -15.70 -1.34
C GLY A 52 -31.79 -14.85 -0.58
N ARG A 53 -32.00 -14.70 0.73
CA ARG A 53 -31.19 -13.81 1.61
C ARG A 53 -29.69 -14.10 1.56
N VAL A 54 -29.30 -15.36 1.39
CA VAL A 54 -27.88 -15.75 1.31
C VAL A 54 -27.22 -15.19 0.03
N SER A 55 -27.93 -15.22 -1.10
CA SER A 55 -27.45 -14.65 -2.37
C SER A 55 -27.26 -13.14 -2.25
N THR A 56 -28.26 -12.45 -1.68
CA THR A 56 -28.20 -11.00 -1.43
C THR A 56 -27.03 -10.64 -0.50
N ASN A 57 -26.85 -11.36 0.60
CA ASN A 57 -25.76 -11.10 1.54
C ASN A 57 -24.38 -11.31 0.89
N LEU A 58 -24.22 -12.35 0.07
CA LEU A 58 -22.98 -12.61 -0.66
C LEU A 58 -22.70 -11.51 -1.69
N ALA A 59 -23.72 -11.00 -2.39
CA ALA A 59 -23.57 -9.87 -3.32
C ALA A 59 -23.15 -8.59 -2.57
N THR A 60 -23.80 -8.26 -1.45
CA THR A 60 -23.42 -7.11 -0.61
C THR A 60 -21.98 -7.24 -0.09
N TYR A 61 -21.61 -8.44 0.34
CA TYR A 61 -20.26 -8.70 0.84
C TYR A 61 -19.21 -8.54 -0.27
N LEU A 62 -19.51 -9.00 -1.50
CA LEU A 62 -18.66 -8.78 -2.68
C LEU A 62 -18.46 -7.29 -2.99
N GLU A 63 -19.53 -6.49 -2.95
CA GLU A 63 -19.40 -5.05 -3.16
C GLU A 63 -18.56 -4.38 -2.08
N THR A 64 -18.74 -4.79 -0.81
CA THR A 64 -17.93 -4.27 0.30
C THR A 64 -16.45 -4.64 0.14
N ALA A 65 -16.16 -5.87 -0.31
CA ALA A 65 -14.80 -6.32 -0.58
C ALA A 65 -14.16 -5.55 -1.74
N LYS A 66 -14.93 -5.19 -2.78
CA LYS A 66 -14.45 -4.31 -3.87
C LYS A 66 -14.11 -2.92 -3.35
N THR A 67 -14.96 -2.35 -2.48
CA THR A 67 -14.65 -1.06 -1.84
C THR A 67 -13.36 -1.13 -1.02
N LEU A 68 -13.15 -2.22 -0.28
CA LEU A 68 -11.90 -2.43 0.46
C LEU A 68 -10.68 -2.45 -0.47
N LYS A 69 -10.79 -3.08 -1.66
CA LYS A 69 -9.72 -3.06 -2.65
C LYS A 69 -9.36 -1.64 -3.09
N GLU A 70 -10.35 -0.80 -3.40
CA GLU A 70 -10.09 0.59 -3.79
C GLU A 70 -9.39 1.37 -2.66
N VAL A 71 -9.81 1.17 -1.41
CA VAL A 71 -9.14 1.80 -0.24
C VAL A 71 -7.68 1.36 -0.12
N VAL A 72 -7.39 0.07 -0.33
CA VAL A 72 -6.02 -0.44 -0.26
C VAL A 72 -5.16 0.10 -1.40
N LYS A 73 -5.74 0.23 -2.60
CA LYS A 73 -5.05 0.83 -3.74
C LYS A 73 -4.74 2.32 -3.52
N ASP A 74 -5.69 3.08 -2.97
CA ASP A 74 -5.47 4.49 -2.62
C ASP A 74 -4.41 4.65 -1.53
N PHE A 75 -4.40 3.73 -0.55
CA PHE A 75 -3.38 3.68 0.49
C PHE A 75 -2.01 3.38 -0.09
N SER A 76 -1.89 2.34 -0.92
CA SER A 76 -0.67 1.95 -1.63
C SER A 76 -0.08 3.13 -2.43
N ALA A 77 -0.91 3.78 -3.25
CA ALA A 77 -0.51 4.94 -4.04
C ALA A 77 -0.08 6.14 -3.16
N THR A 78 -0.76 6.35 -2.04
CA THR A 78 -0.41 7.41 -1.08
C THR A 78 0.94 7.11 -0.43
N THR A 79 1.14 5.90 0.07
CA THR A 79 2.39 5.47 0.70
C THR A 79 3.56 5.58 -0.27
N GLN A 80 3.39 5.15 -1.52
CA GLN A 80 4.43 5.28 -2.54
C GLN A 80 4.80 6.76 -2.76
N ARG A 81 3.80 7.63 -2.94
CA ARG A 81 4.00 9.06 -3.16
C ARG A 81 4.72 9.74 -1.99
N GLU A 82 4.32 9.45 -0.75
CA GLU A 82 4.97 10.04 0.44
C GLU A 82 6.40 9.51 0.63
N THR A 83 6.66 8.24 0.26
CA THR A 83 8.00 7.66 0.34
C THR A 83 8.94 8.22 -0.73
N GLU A 84 8.45 8.42 -1.95
CA GLU A 84 9.18 9.10 -3.03
C GLU A 84 9.46 10.57 -2.69
N ALA A 85 8.50 11.27 -2.08
CA ALA A 85 8.70 12.65 -1.62
C ALA A 85 9.76 12.72 -0.51
N PHE A 86 9.74 11.80 0.45
CA PHE A 86 10.74 11.73 1.50
C PHE A 86 12.16 11.51 0.95
N LEU A 87 12.31 10.64 -0.06
CA LEU A 87 13.58 10.43 -0.76
C LEU A 87 14.07 11.71 -1.45
N ALA A 88 13.19 12.42 -2.14
CA ALA A 88 13.54 13.68 -2.81
C ALA A 88 13.96 14.77 -1.82
N ASP A 89 13.25 14.91 -0.69
CA ASP A 89 13.59 15.85 0.37
C ASP A 89 14.96 15.49 1.01
N PHE A 90 15.26 14.20 1.12
CA PHE A 90 16.55 13.72 1.62
C PHE A 90 17.69 14.02 0.64
N ASP A 91 17.50 13.73 -0.65
CA ASP A 91 18.48 14.05 -1.71
C ASP A 91 18.77 15.56 -1.80
N GLU A 92 17.74 16.41 -1.65
CA GLU A 92 17.91 17.88 -1.61
C GLU A 92 18.72 18.32 -0.39
N ALA A 93 18.45 17.73 0.79
CA ALA A 93 19.18 18.04 2.01
C ALA A 93 20.66 17.61 1.90
N ASP A 94 20.95 16.46 1.30
CA ASP A 94 22.32 15.98 1.11
C ASP A 94 23.11 16.86 0.11
N ALA A 95 22.44 17.39 -0.92
CA ALA A 95 23.03 18.33 -1.87
C ALA A 95 23.48 19.65 -1.22
N ASP A 96 22.85 20.09 -0.13
CA ASP A 96 23.24 21.29 0.62
C ASP A 96 24.51 21.09 1.49
N PHE A 97 24.96 19.84 1.67
CA PHE A 97 26.18 19.49 2.42
C PHE A 97 27.41 19.19 1.53
N TYR A 98 27.28 19.25 0.21
CA TYR A 98 28.37 19.10 -0.78
C TYR A 98 28.68 20.41 -1.52
#